data_AF-A0A117JSX1-F1
#
_entry.id   AF-A0A117JSX1-F1
#
_cell.length_a   1.000
_cell.length_b   1.000
_cell.length_c   1.000
_cell.angle_alpha   90.00
_cell.angle_beta   90.00
_cell.angle_gamma   90.00
#
_symmetry.space_group_name_H-M   'P 1'
#
loop_
_entity.id
_entity.type
_entity.pdbx_description
1 polymer ?
#
loop_
_entity_poly.entity_id
_entity_poly.type
_entity_poly.pdbx_seq_one_letter_code
_entity_poly.pdbx_strand_id
1 'polypeptide(L)'
;MTARITVALLFAIPAALAYPWQSTTDKWLLGVAVAVVVALFAWWRGLFVTTMLRRRIAILRRNRRGGRTPADSEHFATVTLRVDGAASGELPLPLLAGYVDRYGIRAHKVRIVSRDAAGARTTWIALTVGAADNLDALRARSARMPLRQTTEIAARRLTDHLRELGWTVTPVGETASPVPASARETWRGMRSDDGHVAAYRMAVDDDTLAGVAALPAVETWTALDIVGGAMRPEVIGGCAVRTADRPAAKAPAPGLTPQYGRHRPALEAMHPLAHERLEGTPAGFTGNGLSWTVDVRETDVPQAATRTSPA
;
A
#
# COMPACT_ATOMS: atom_id res chain seq x y z
N MET A 1 7.05 7.72 20.50
CA MET A 1 8.01 8.68 21.10
C MET A 1 7.95 8.66 22.62
N THR A 2 6.75 8.64 23.22
CA THR A 2 6.52 8.61 24.67
C THR A 2 7.41 7.61 25.42
N ALA A 3 7.37 6.32 25.08
CA ALA A 3 8.19 5.31 25.75
C ALA A 3 9.71 5.57 25.67
N ARG A 4 10.21 6.14 24.57
CA ARG A 4 11.64 6.49 24.45
C ARG A 4 12.02 7.63 25.37
N ILE A 5 11.16 8.65 25.44
CA ILE A 5 11.35 9.78 26.35
C ILE A 5 11.29 9.30 27.80
N THR A 6 10.31 8.46 28.15
CA THR A 6 10.19 7.89 29.50
C THR A 6 11.44 7.11 29.90
N VAL A 7 11.95 6.22 29.06
CA VAL A 7 13.19 5.47 29.37
C VAL A 7 14.39 6.41 29.43
N ALA A 8 14.51 7.38 28.53
CA ALA A 8 15.61 8.33 28.58
C ALA A 8 15.61 9.16 29.87
N LEU A 9 14.44 9.66 30.30
CA LEU A 9 14.29 10.36 31.57
C LEU A 9 14.57 9.46 32.77
N LEU A 10 14.15 8.18 32.71
CA LEU A 10 14.42 7.19 33.76
C LEU A 10 15.92 6.98 34.01
N PHE A 11 16.76 7.08 32.98
CA PHE A 11 18.22 6.97 33.14
C PHE A 11 18.89 8.32 33.39
N ALA A 12 18.42 9.40 32.77
CA ALA A 12 19.02 10.72 32.90
C ALA A 12 18.82 11.35 34.29
N ILE A 13 17.62 11.21 34.87
CA ILE A 13 17.30 11.82 36.17
C ILE A 13 18.17 11.23 37.30
N PRO A 14 18.26 9.89 37.49
CA PRO A 14 19.12 9.32 38.53
C PRO A 14 20.61 9.63 38.31
N ALA A 15 21.07 9.64 37.05
CA ALA A 15 22.45 9.99 36.74
C ALA A 15 22.77 11.45 37.10
N ALA A 16 21.83 12.38 36.90
CA ALA A 16 21.98 13.78 37.32
C ALA A 16 21.96 13.94 38.84
N LEU A 17 21.11 13.17 39.54
CA LEU A 17 21.05 13.18 41.01
C LEU A 17 22.29 12.59 41.68
N ALA A 18 23.09 11.79 40.97
CA ALA A 18 24.38 11.27 41.46
C ALA A 18 25.54 12.29 41.37
N TYR A 19 25.25 13.55 41.03
CA TYR A 19 26.23 14.63 41.09
C TYR A 19 26.54 15.02 42.55
N PRO A 20 27.81 15.27 42.95
CA PRO A 20 29.03 15.28 42.14
C PRO A 20 29.66 13.88 42.05
N TRP A 21 29.77 13.31 40.84
CA TRP A 21 30.20 11.92 40.56
C TRP A 21 31.62 11.57 41.07
N GLN A 22 31.76 11.38 42.38
CA GLN A 22 33.05 11.16 43.04
C GLN A 22 33.40 9.68 43.13
N SER A 23 32.40 8.79 43.26
CA SER A 23 32.65 7.34 43.35
C SER A 23 32.73 6.65 41.99
N THR A 24 33.38 5.48 41.95
CA THR A 24 33.44 4.62 40.76
C THR A 24 32.04 4.19 40.31
N THR A 25 31.13 3.94 41.26
CA THR A 25 29.74 3.57 41.00
C THR A 25 28.97 4.69 40.30
N ASP A 26 29.15 5.94 40.75
CA ASP A 26 28.46 7.10 40.17
C ASP A 26 28.91 7.36 38.72
N LYS A 27 30.20 7.16 38.45
CA LYS A 27 30.77 7.26 37.09
C LYS A 27 30.24 6.16 36.17
N TRP A 28 30.07 4.94 36.68
CA TRP A 28 29.44 3.84 35.94
C TRP A 28 27.97 4.14 35.61
N LEU A 29 27.22 4.65 36.58
CA LEU A 29 25.82 5.05 36.38
C LEU A 29 25.71 6.11 35.28
N LEU A 30 26.56 7.14 35.32
CA LEU A 30 26.63 8.18 34.29
C LEU A 30 26.97 7.58 32.92
N GLY A 31 27.97 6.69 32.84
CA GLY A 31 28.37 6.03 31.60
C GLY A 31 27.23 5.21 30.99
N VAL A 32 26.52 4.42 31.80
CA VAL A 32 25.35 3.64 31.35
C VAL A 32 24.23 4.57 30.89
N ALA A 33 23.93 5.62 31.64
CA ALA A 33 22.87 6.56 31.27
C ALA A 33 23.16 7.24 29.92
N VAL A 34 24.39 7.72 29.72
CA VAL A 34 24.82 8.31 28.44
C VAL A 34 24.73 7.28 27.31
N ALA A 35 25.22 6.06 27.53
CA ALA A 35 25.17 4.99 26.52
C ALA A 35 23.73 4.64 26.11
N VAL A 36 22.80 4.54 27.07
CA VAL A 36 21.38 4.26 26.82
C VAL A 36 20.73 5.39 26.04
N VAL A 37 20.94 6.65 26.43
CA VAL A 37 20.37 7.81 25.74
C VAL A 37 20.89 7.88 24.30
N VAL A 38 22.20 7.73 24.11
CA VAL A 38 22.80 7.67 22.76
C VAL A 38 22.21 6.52 21.97
N ALA A 39 22.09 5.30 22.52
CA ALA A 39 21.53 4.16 21.80
C ALA A 39 20.04 4.34 21.42
N LEU A 40 19.23 4.98 22.29
CA LEU A 40 17.82 5.23 22.06
C LEU A 40 17.58 6.28 20.96
N PHE A 41 18.40 7.33 20.93
CA PHE A 41 18.28 8.47 20.02
C PHE A 41 19.26 8.46 18.85
N ALA A 42 20.17 7.48 18.79
CA ALA A 42 21.06 7.28 17.65
C ALA A 42 20.23 7.19 16.38
N TRP A 43 20.37 8.23 15.57
CA TRP A 43 19.67 8.39 14.32
C TRP A 43 20.62 8.00 13.19
N TRP A 44 20.26 6.96 12.45
CA TRP A 44 21.10 6.46 11.36
C TRP A 44 20.26 6.31 10.09
N ARG A 45 20.60 7.09 9.07
CA ARG A 45 19.98 7.06 7.73
C ARG A 45 18.44 7.19 7.76
N GLY A 46 17.91 8.09 8.58
CA GLY A 46 16.47 8.35 8.68
C GLY A 46 15.70 7.41 9.63
N LEU A 47 16.37 6.45 10.28
CA LEU A 47 15.76 5.53 11.25
C LEU A 47 16.53 5.54 12.57
N PHE A 48 15.81 5.30 13.66
CA PHE A 48 16.45 5.04 14.95
C PHE A 48 17.06 3.63 14.97
N VAL A 49 18.21 3.46 15.62
CA VAL A 49 18.87 2.14 15.78
C VAL A 49 17.91 1.09 16.35
N THR A 50 17.11 1.47 17.36
CA THR A 50 16.06 0.61 17.93
C THR A 50 15.05 0.13 16.88
N THR A 51 14.67 0.99 15.93
CA THR A 51 13.78 0.63 14.83
C THR A 51 14.45 -0.31 13.84
N MET A 52 15.74 -0.09 13.54
CA MET A 52 16.53 -0.96 12.66
C MET A 52 16.67 -2.38 13.25
N LEU A 53 17.01 -2.50 14.53
CA LEU A 53 17.15 -3.79 15.22
C LEU A 53 15.82 -4.55 15.26
N ARG A 54 14.73 -3.86 15.65
CA ARG A 54 13.39 -4.46 15.65
C ARG A 54 13.00 -4.99 14.27
N ARG A 55 13.28 -4.23 13.20
CA ARG A 55 12.99 -4.67 11.82
C ARG A 55 13.85 -5.86 11.42
N ARG A 56 15.14 -5.90 11.79
CA ARG A 56 16.02 -7.05 11.55
C ARG A 56 15.50 -8.34 12.21
N ILE A 57 15.09 -8.25 13.47
CA ILE A 57 14.48 -9.38 14.20
C ILE A 57 13.17 -9.80 13.52
N ALA A 58 12.35 -8.83 13.08
CA ALA A 58 11.10 -9.11 12.40
C ALA A 58 11.31 -9.83 11.05
N ILE A 59 12.32 -9.45 10.26
CA ILE A 59 12.71 -10.15 9.02
C ILE A 59 13.09 -11.60 9.33
N LEU A 60 13.95 -11.82 10.32
CA LEU A 60 14.37 -13.17 10.74
C LEU A 60 13.15 -14.03 11.10
N ARG A 61 12.23 -13.47 11.89
CA ARG A 61 11.00 -14.15 12.30
C ARG A 61 10.08 -14.46 11.11
N ARG A 62 9.91 -13.53 10.16
CA ARG A 62 9.08 -13.73 8.97
C ARG A 62 9.66 -14.77 8.03
N ASN A 63 10.98 -14.75 7.80
CA ASN A 63 11.65 -15.76 6.97
C ASN A 63 11.59 -17.17 7.58
N ARG A 64 11.54 -17.29 8.91
CA ARG A 64 11.36 -18.59 9.60
C ARG A 64 9.93 -19.12 9.56
N ARG A 65 8.92 -18.24 9.59
CA ARG A 65 7.50 -18.64 9.67
C ARG A 65 6.87 -19.01 8.31
N GLY A 66 7.59 -18.85 7.20
CA GLY A 66 7.04 -19.02 5.86
C GLY A 66 6.10 -17.88 5.45
N GLY A 67 5.65 -17.89 4.20
CA GLY A 67 4.66 -16.93 3.71
C GLY A 67 3.30 -17.14 4.38
N ARG A 68 2.59 -16.04 4.65
CA ARG A 68 1.19 -16.10 5.09
C ARG A 68 0.29 -15.93 3.87
N THR A 69 -0.66 -16.83 3.71
CA THR A 69 -1.83 -16.59 2.89
C THR A 69 -2.63 -15.46 3.54
N PRO A 70 -3.16 -14.49 2.77
CA PRO A 70 -4.12 -13.52 3.30
C PRO A 70 -5.26 -14.28 3.98
N ALA A 71 -5.40 -14.13 5.28
CA ALA A 71 -6.51 -14.73 6.01
C ALA A 71 -7.76 -13.86 5.79
N ASP A 72 -8.91 -14.50 5.59
CA ASP A 72 -10.18 -13.80 5.63
C ASP A 72 -10.31 -13.07 6.98
N SER A 73 -10.64 -11.79 6.92
CA SER A 73 -10.86 -10.98 8.12
C SER A 73 -12.33 -10.96 8.47
N GLU A 74 -12.68 -11.29 9.71
CA GLU A 74 -14.07 -11.15 10.19
C GLU A 74 -14.50 -9.68 10.27
N HIS A 75 -13.54 -8.76 10.37
CA HIS A 75 -13.78 -7.34 10.60
C HIS A 75 -13.76 -6.51 9.32
N PHE A 76 -13.23 -7.07 8.23
CA PHE A 76 -13.11 -6.39 6.93
C PHE A 76 -13.55 -7.31 5.82
N ALA A 77 -14.37 -6.81 4.91
CA ALA A 77 -14.65 -7.48 3.66
C ALA A 77 -14.10 -6.64 2.50
N THR A 78 -13.45 -7.32 1.55
CA THR A 78 -12.90 -6.70 0.34
C THR A 78 -13.53 -7.36 -0.88
N VAL A 79 -13.98 -6.55 -1.84
CA VAL A 79 -14.38 -7.01 -3.17
C VAL A 79 -13.48 -6.34 -4.19
N THR A 80 -12.93 -7.13 -5.12
CA THR A 80 -12.02 -6.64 -6.16
C THR A 80 -12.69 -6.75 -7.53
N LEU A 81 -12.54 -5.71 -8.34
CA LEU A 81 -13.00 -5.60 -9.71
C LEU A 81 -11.77 -5.49 -10.60
N ARG A 82 -11.66 -6.33 -11.63
CA ARG A 82 -10.66 -6.15 -12.70
C ARG A 82 -11.23 -5.22 -13.75
N VAL A 83 -10.43 -4.28 -14.21
CA VAL A 83 -10.75 -3.39 -15.34
C VAL A 83 -10.33 -4.11 -16.63
N ASP A 84 -11.31 -4.46 -17.45
CA ASP A 84 -11.13 -5.25 -18.68
C ASP A 84 -11.16 -4.41 -19.96
N GLY A 85 -11.75 -3.21 -19.88
CA GLY A 85 -11.87 -2.28 -20.99
C GLY A 85 -12.24 -0.88 -20.48
N ALA A 86 -11.78 0.13 -21.19
CA ALA A 86 -11.79 1.51 -20.75
C ALA A 86 -12.61 2.37 -21.71
N ALA A 87 -13.55 3.17 -21.19
CA ALA A 87 -14.25 4.17 -22.00
C ALA A 87 -13.31 5.33 -22.39
N SER A 88 -12.40 5.66 -21.49
CA SER A 88 -11.28 6.58 -21.65
C SER A 88 -10.02 5.89 -21.13
N GLY A 89 -8.85 6.18 -21.69
CA GLY A 89 -7.57 5.62 -21.20
C GLY A 89 -7.21 6.02 -19.76
N GLU A 90 -8.04 6.82 -19.09
CA GLU A 90 -7.83 7.37 -17.76
C GLU A 90 -9.02 7.03 -16.85
N LEU A 91 -8.73 6.49 -15.66
CA LEU A 91 -9.72 6.03 -14.69
C LEU A 91 -10.41 7.21 -13.97
N PRO A 92 -11.74 7.18 -13.75
CA PRO A 92 -12.47 8.28 -13.11
C PRO A 92 -12.21 8.33 -11.59
N LEU A 93 -11.04 8.84 -11.17
CA LEU A 93 -10.66 8.91 -9.76
C LEU A 93 -11.61 9.73 -8.88
N PRO A 94 -12.21 10.85 -9.34
CA PRO A 94 -13.21 11.58 -8.55
C PRO A 94 -14.43 10.71 -8.18
N LEU A 95 -14.87 9.85 -9.11
CA LEU A 95 -15.94 8.91 -8.85
C LEU A 95 -15.54 7.90 -7.77
N LEU A 96 -14.36 7.31 -7.90
CA LEU A 96 -13.85 6.32 -6.96
C LEU A 96 -13.65 6.90 -5.55
N ALA A 97 -13.17 8.14 -5.46
CA ALA A 97 -13.07 8.86 -4.19
C ALA A 97 -14.45 9.08 -3.54
N GLY A 98 -15.49 9.31 -4.35
CA GLY A 98 -16.87 9.40 -3.88
C GLY A 98 -17.39 8.11 -3.24
N TYR A 99 -16.82 6.93 -3.56
CA TYR A 99 -17.19 5.65 -2.93
C TYR A 99 -16.50 5.40 -1.59
N VAL A 100 -15.62 6.29 -1.13
CA VAL A 100 -15.11 6.25 0.26
C VAL A 100 -16.23 6.44 1.27
N ASP A 101 -17.23 7.26 0.94
CA ASP A 101 -18.42 7.48 1.77
C ASP A 101 -19.62 7.74 0.86
N ARG A 102 -20.43 6.69 0.63
CA ARG A 102 -21.58 6.74 -0.28
C ARG A 102 -22.69 5.81 0.14
N TYR A 103 -23.93 6.22 -0.10
CA TYR A 103 -25.13 5.43 0.17
C TYR A 103 -25.22 4.91 1.62
N GLY A 104 -24.71 5.69 2.58
CA GLY A 104 -24.69 5.33 4.00
C GLY A 104 -23.70 4.21 4.36
N ILE A 105 -22.74 3.91 3.48
CA ILE A 105 -21.63 2.98 3.75
C ILE A 105 -20.31 3.75 3.62
N ARG A 106 -19.50 3.68 4.67
CA ARG A 106 -18.16 4.22 4.73
C ARG A 106 -17.14 3.13 4.42
N ALA A 107 -16.49 3.21 3.27
CA ALA A 107 -15.43 2.29 2.94
C ALA A 107 -14.22 2.52 3.87
N HIS A 108 -13.58 1.42 4.28
CA HIS A 108 -12.29 1.49 4.95
C HIS A 108 -11.22 2.04 4.01
N LYS A 109 -11.30 1.67 2.72
CA LYS A 109 -10.52 2.24 1.62
C LYS A 109 -11.16 1.87 0.28
N VAL A 110 -10.91 2.70 -0.73
CA VAL A 110 -11.03 2.34 -2.14
C VAL A 110 -9.63 2.29 -2.71
N ARG A 111 -9.21 1.15 -3.24
CA ARG A 111 -7.86 0.93 -3.75
C ARG A 111 -7.88 0.78 -5.25
N ILE A 112 -6.91 1.40 -5.91
CA ILE A 112 -6.56 1.09 -7.30
C ILE A 112 -5.17 0.45 -7.30
N VAL A 113 -5.02 -0.65 -8.03
CA VAL A 113 -3.73 -1.33 -8.23
C VAL A 113 -3.54 -1.58 -9.72
N SER A 114 -2.38 -1.20 -10.26
CA SER A 114 -1.97 -1.58 -11.60
C SER A 114 -0.70 -2.42 -11.55
N ARG A 115 -0.65 -3.42 -12.42
CA ARG A 115 0.51 -4.27 -12.65
C ARG A 115 0.93 -4.11 -14.10
N ASP A 116 2.12 -3.56 -14.30
CA ASP A 116 2.78 -3.42 -15.58
C ASP A 116 3.80 -4.55 -15.73
N ALA A 117 3.56 -5.49 -16.64
CA ALA A 117 4.47 -6.61 -16.89
C ALA A 117 4.37 -7.07 -18.36
N ALA A 118 5.51 -7.37 -18.98
CA ALA A 118 5.57 -7.86 -20.36
C ALA A 118 4.82 -6.96 -21.38
N GLY A 119 4.85 -5.64 -21.16
CA GLY A 119 4.21 -4.66 -22.05
C GLY A 119 2.69 -4.55 -21.92
N ALA A 120 2.08 -5.20 -20.92
CA ALA A 120 0.66 -5.09 -20.63
C ALA A 120 0.41 -4.55 -19.21
N ARG A 121 -0.60 -3.71 -19.06
CA ARG A 121 -1.11 -3.20 -17.79
C ARG A 121 -2.41 -3.89 -17.41
N THR A 122 -2.41 -4.58 -16.28
CA THR A 122 -3.64 -5.07 -15.64
C THR A 122 -3.99 -4.19 -14.46
N THR A 123 -5.22 -3.68 -14.42
CA THR A 123 -5.70 -2.80 -13.34
C THR A 123 -6.84 -3.43 -12.56
N TRP A 124 -6.79 -3.28 -11.24
CA TRP A 124 -7.84 -3.69 -10.31
C TRP A 124 -8.31 -2.51 -9.47
N ILE A 125 -9.59 -2.50 -9.15
CA ILE A 125 -10.23 -1.59 -8.19
C ILE A 125 -10.76 -2.45 -7.06
N ALA A 126 -10.32 -2.20 -5.83
CA ALA A 126 -10.78 -2.93 -4.65
C ALA A 126 -11.53 -2.00 -3.69
N LEU A 127 -12.69 -2.45 -3.24
CA LEU A 127 -13.50 -1.79 -2.22
C LEU A 127 -13.41 -2.62 -0.93
N THR A 128 -12.83 -2.04 0.12
CA THR A 128 -12.79 -2.66 1.45
C THR A 128 -13.72 -1.92 2.40
N VAL A 129 -14.59 -2.64 3.10
CA VAL A 129 -15.48 -2.10 4.14
C VAL A 129 -15.10 -2.71 5.49
N GLY A 130 -14.98 -1.87 6.51
CA GLY A 130 -14.75 -2.29 7.89
C GLY A 130 -16.05 -2.30 8.69
N ALA A 131 -16.24 -3.33 9.52
CA ALA A 131 -17.43 -3.45 10.36
C ALA A 131 -17.54 -2.32 11.40
N ALA A 132 -16.42 -1.95 12.03
CA ALA A 132 -16.39 -0.95 13.09
C ALA A 132 -16.90 0.42 12.62
N ASP A 133 -16.53 0.82 11.39
CA ASP A 133 -16.91 2.10 10.80
C ASP A 133 -18.37 2.13 10.30
N ASN A 134 -19.06 0.99 10.28
CA ASN A 134 -20.39 0.82 9.68
C ASN A 134 -21.37 0.08 10.60
N LEU A 135 -21.11 0.06 11.91
CA LEU A 135 -21.83 -0.79 12.85
C LEU A 135 -23.35 -0.55 12.82
N ASP A 136 -23.77 0.72 12.79
CA ASP A 136 -25.19 1.09 12.77
C ASP A 136 -25.87 0.66 11.47
N ALA A 137 -25.21 0.89 10.32
CA ALA A 137 -25.71 0.47 9.02
C ALA A 137 -25.82 -1.06 8.90
N LEU A 138 -24.87 -1.80 9.47
CA LEU A 138 -24.90 -3.26 9.49
C LEU A 138 -25.99 -3.81 10.42
N ARG A 139 -26.15 -3.22 11.61
CA ARG A 139 -27.21 -3.59 12.57
C ARG A 139 -28.61 -3.33 12.03
N ALA A 140 -28.79 -2.21 11.33
CA ALA A 140 -30.07 -1.88 10.69
C ALA A 140 -30.50 -2.92 9.63
N ARG A 141 -29.55 -3.62 9.01
CA ARG A 141 -29.82 -4.67 8.01
C ARG A 141 -30.12 -6.02 8.64
N SER A 142 -29.39 -6.40 9.69
CA SER A 142 -29.62 -7.64 10.43
C SER A 142 -28.82 -7.69 11.73
N ALA A 143 -29.35 -8.40 12.73
CA ALA A 143 -28.63 -8.75 13.96
C ALA A 143 -27.34 -9.55 13.69
N ARG A 144 -27.24 -10.23 12.54
CA ARG A 144 -26.03 -10.96 12.12
C ARG A 144 -24.94 -10.08 11.49
N MET A 145 -25.17 -8.76 11.35
CA MET A 145 -24.21 -7.78 10.82
C MET A 145 -23.55 -8.23 9.49
N PRO A 146 -24.31 -8.28 8.38
CA PRO A 146 -23.89 -8.96 7.14
C PRO A 146 -22.86 -8.14 6.35
N LEU A 147 -21.61 -8.12 6.82
CA LEU A 147 -20.51 -7.31 6.27
C LEU A 147 -20.17 -7.69 4.82
N ARG A 148 -19.97 -8.99 4.55
CA ARG A 148 -19.60 -9.48 3.22
C ARG A 148 -20.65 -9.13 2.18
N GLN A 149 -21.91 -9.49 2.43
CA GLN A 149 -23.05 -9.17 1.56
C GLN A 149 -23.21 -7.65 1.36
N THR A 150 -23.03 -6.86 2.42
CA THR A 150 -23.07 -5.39 2.35
C THR A 150 -22.01 -4.85 1.40
N THR A 151 -20.80 -5.40 1.46
CA THR A 151 -19.67 -5.01 0.63
C THR A 151 -19.88 -5.43 -0.83
N GLU A 152 -20.39 -6.64 -1.07
CA GLU A 152 -20.75 -7.12 -2.41
C GLU A 152 -21.81 -6.24 -3.08
N ILE A 153 -22.85 -5.82 -2.33
CA ILE A 153 -23.87 -4.90 -2.84
C ILE A 153 -23.25 -3.54 -3.18
N ALA A 154 -22.38 -3.00 -2.34
CA ALA A 154 -21.70 -1.73 -2.60
C ALA A 154 -20.78 -1.82 -3.84
N ALA A 155 -20.03 -2.91 -3.98
CA ALA A 155 -19.17 -3.16 -5.14
C ALA A 155 -19.97 -3.40 -6.44
N ARG A 156 -21.14 -4.04 -6.35
CA ARG A 156 -22.07 -4.16 -7.49
C ARG A 156 -22.57 -2.79 -7.95
N ARG A 157 -22.97 -1.92 -7.02
CA ARG A 157 -23.35 -0.54 -7.37
C ARG A 157 -22.20 0.26 -7.98
N LEU A 158 -20.96 0.04 -7.53
CA LEU A 158 -19.78 0.63 -8.18
C LEU A 158 -19.59 0.10 -9.60
N THR A 159 -19.74 -1.22 -9.77
CA THR A 159 -19.65 -1.89 -11.07
C THR A 159 -20.67 -1.34 -12.06
N ASP A 160 -21.93 -1.25 -11.64
CA ASP A 160 -23.02 -0.76 -12.47
C ASP A 160 -22.78 0.70 -12.88
N HIS A 161 -22.35 1.56 -11.95
CA HIS A 161 -22.04 2.96 -12.25
C HIS A 161 -20.82 3.13 -13.17
N LEU A 162 -19.79 2.29 -13.02
CA LEU A 162 -18.66 2.28 -13.96
C LEU A 162 -19.12 1.85 -15.37
N ARG A 163 -19.99 0.85 -15.47
CA ARG A 163 -20.57 0.39 -16.75
C ARG A 163 -21.44 1.44 -17.41
N GLU A 164 -22.23 2.18 -16.64
CA GLU A 164 -22.99 3.34 -17.13
C GLU A 164 -22.08 4.41 -17.75
N LEU A 165 -20.85 4.56 -17.25
CA LEU A 165 -19.83 5.43 -17.82
C LEU A 165 -19.03 4.79 -18.95
N GLY A 166 -19.45 3.61 -19.45
CA GLY A 166 -18.83 2.90 -20.57
C GLY A 166 -17.66 1.98 -20.19
N TRP A 167 -17.38 1.76 -18.90
CA TRP A 167 -16.28 0.90 -18.47
C TRP A 167 -16.68 -0.56 -18.42
N THR A 168 -15.77 -1.44 -18.85
CA THR A 168 -15.94 -2.88 -18.66
C THR A 168 -15.15 -3.33 -17.45
N VAL A 169 -15.86 -3.67 -16.37
CA VAL A 169 -15.28 -4.20 -15.14
C VAL A 169 -15.95 -5.51 -14.74
N THR A 170 -15.13 -6.41 -14.19
CA THR A 170 -15.54 -7.77 -13.79
C THR A 170 -15.11 -8.06 -12.36
N PRO A 171 -16.01 -8.49 -11.46
CA PRO A 171 -15.63 -8.91 -10.11
C PRO A 171 -14.74 -10.17 -10.16
N VAL A 172 -13.66 -10.18 -9.38
CA VAL A 172 -12.69 -11.28 -9.31
C VAL A 172 -12.44 -11.69 -7.86
N GLY A 173 -12.41 -12.99 -7.61
CA GLY A 173 -12.10 -13.56 -6.29
C GLY A 173 -10.61 -13.83 -6.08
N GLU A 174 -9.83 -13.90 -7.16
CA GLU A 174 -8.39 -14.15 -7.14
C GLU A 174 -7.67 -13.14 -8.03
N THR A 175 -6.46 -12.74 -7.61
CA THR A 175 -5.62 -11.81 -8.36
C THR A 175 -4.17 -12.27 -8.34
N ALA A 176 -3.36 -11.75 -9.26
CA ALA A 176 -1.91 -11.87 -9.15
C ALA A 176 -1.42 -11.23 -7.84
N SER A 177 -0.29 -11.71 -7.33
CA SER A 177 0.31 -11.24 -6.08
C SER A 177 1.62 -10.49 -6.33
N PRO A 178 1.83 -9.32 -5.71
CA PRO A 178 3.12 -8.62 -5.73
C PRO A 178 4.18 -9.31 -4.87
N VAL A 179 3.79 -10.29 -4.04
CA VAL A 179 4.69 -11.12 -3.23
C VAL A 179 5.04 -12.36 -4.05
N PRO A 180 6.31 -12.55 -4.48
CA PRO A 180 6.68 -13.75 -5.20
C PRO A 180 6.54 -14.98 -4.31
N ALA A 181 6.10 -16.09 -4.90
CA ALA A 181 6.14 -17.40 -4.24
C ALA A 181 7.56 -17.67 -3.73
N SER A 182 7.67 -18.29 -2.55
CA SER A 182 8.93 -18.66 -1.87
C SER A 182 9.98 -17.55 -1.60
N ALA A 183 9.67 -16.28 -1.87
CA ALA A 183 10.64 -15.20 -1.67
C ALA A 183 11.10 -15.06 -0.22
N ARG A 184 12.39 -14.76 -0.01
CA ARG A 184 12.97 -14.42 1.30
C ARG A 184 13.11 -12.92 1.45
N GLU A 185 12.67 -12.40 2.58
CA GLU A 185 12.80 -10.97 2.85
C GLU A 185 14.24 -10.64 3.26
N THR A 186 14.78 -9.58 2.69
CA THR A 186 16.06 -8.97 3.06
C THR A 186 15.83 -7.53 3.50
N TRP A 187 16.91 -6.85 3.91
CA TRP A 187 16.81 -5.44 4.31
C TRP A 187 16.37 -4.50 3.18
N ARG A 188 16.71 -4.81 1.92
CA ARG A 188 16.51 -3.92 0.76
C ARG A 188 15.43 -4.39 -0.23
N GLY A 189 14.84 -5.55 0.02
CA GLY A 189 13.85 -6.14 -0.87
C GLY A 189 13.59 -7.60 -0.52
N MET A 190 12.77 -8.24 -1.32
CA MET A 190 12.50 -9.67 -1.32
C MET A 190 13.34 -10.32 -2.41
N ARG A 191 14.04 -11.40 -2.09
CA ARG A 191 14.79 -12.19 -3.07
C ARG A 191 13.98 -13.45 -3.39
N SER A 192 13.73 -13.69 -4.67
CA SER A 192 13.17 -14.92 -5.22
C SER A 192 14.14 -15.51 -6.25
N ASP A 193 13.74 -16.60 -6.89
CA ASP A 193 14.52 -17.19 -7.98
C ASP A 193 14.49 -16.28 -9.23
N ASP A 194 13.36 -15.61 -9.48
CA ASP A 194 13.18 -14.67 -10.60
C ASP A 194 13.71 -13.24 -10.32
N GLY A 195 14.73 -13.13 -9.46
CA GLY A 195 15.35 -11.85 -9.09
C GLY A 195 14.86 -11.25 -7.78
N HIS A 196 14.65 -9.93 -7.78
CA HIS A 196 14.42 -9.14 -6.56
C HIS A 196 13.20 -8.23 -6.70
N VAL A 197 12.39 -8.15 -5.66
CA VAL A 197 11.25 -7.22 -5.57
C VAL A 197 11.48 -6.25 -4.41
N ALA A 198 11.39 -4.94 -4.67
CA ALA A 198 11.43 -3.93 -3.62
C ALA A 198 10.15 -3.09 -3.62
N ALA A 199 9.54 -2.99 -2.45
CA ALA A 199 8.45 -2.04 -2.18
C ALA A 199 8.97 -0.66 -1.73
N TYR A 200 8.28 0.37 -2.19
CA TYR A 200 8.51 1.78 -1.89
C TYR A 200 7.20 2.46 -1.51
N ARG A 201 7.27 3.43 -0.60
CA ARG A 201 6.22 4.45 -0.50
C ARG A 201 6.40 5.43 -1.64
N MET A 202 5.29 5.94 -2.15
CA MET A 202 5.27 6.79 -3.32
C MET A 202 4.54 8.09 -2.96
N ALA A 203 5.15 9.24 -3.26
CA ALA A 203 4.42 10.49 -3.33
C ALA A 203 3.32 10.39 -4.40
N VAL A 204 2.17 10.99 -4.15
CA VAL A 204 1.01 10.86 -5.04
C VAL A 204 0.92 12.11 -5.91
N ASP A 205 1.61 12.07 -7.05
CA ASP A 205 1.64 13.10 -8.08
C ASP A 205 1.98 12.46 -9.44
N ASP A 206 1.63 13.14 -10.53
CA ASP A 206 1.82 12.64 -11.91
C ASP A 206 3.30 12.42 -12.25
N ASP A 207 4.19 13.30 -11.78
CA ASP A 207 5.64 13.20 -12.02
C ASP A 207 6.21 11.91 -11.41
N THR A 208 5.79 11.57 -10.20
CA THR A 208 6.22 10.34 -9.52
C THR A 208 5.64 9.11 -10.22
N LEU A 209 4.38 9.14 -10.66
CA LEU A 209 3.77 8.04 -11.42
C LEU A 209 4.48 7.81 -12.76
N ALA A 210 4.76 8.87 -13.50
CA ALA A 210 5.52 8.82 -14.76
C ALA A 210 6.94 8.31 -14.52
N GLY A 211 7.61 8.79 -13.46
CA GLY A 211 8.93 8.32 -13.05
C GLY A 211 8.97 6.84 -12.71
N VAL A 212 7.92 6.30 -12.08
CA VAL A 212 7.79 4.86 -11.80
C VAL A 212 7.53 4.05 -13.06
N ALA A 213 6.66 4.53 -13.96
CA ALA A 213 6.37 3.86 -15.22
C ALA A 213 7.59 3.78 -16.14
N ALA A 214 8.50 4.75 -16.07
CA ALA A 214 9.73 4.79 -16.86
C ALA A 214 10.87 3.91 -16.27
N LEU A 215 10.69 3.27 -15.12
CA LEU A 215 11.74 2.44 -14.52
C LEU A 215 12.02 1.19 -15.36
N PRO A 216 13.31 0.84 -15.60
CA PRO A 216 13.67 -0.40 -16.25
C PRO A 216 13.41 -1.57 -15.28
N ALA A 217 12.25 -2.20 -15.41
CA ALA A 217 11.78 -3.27 -14.54
C ALA A 217 11.15 -4.41 -15.33
N VAL A 218 11.24 -5.63 -14.81
CA VAL A 218 10.56 -6.80 -15.37
C VAL A 218 9.06 -6.72 -15.09
N GLU A 219 8.71 -6.19 -13.93
CA GLU A 219 7.35 -6.05 -13.45
C GLU A 219 7.30 -4.87 -12.47
N THR A 220 6.32 -3.99 -12.65
CA THR A 220 6.06 -2.86 -11.74
C THR A 220 4.63 -2.95 -11.25
N TRP A 221 4.45 -2.79 -9.95
CA TRP A 221 3.15 -2.63 -9.32
C TRP A 221 3.02 -1.20 -8.81
N THR A 222 1.94 -0.53 -9.12
CA THR A 222 1.57 0.77 -8.55
C THR A 222 0.24 0.62 -7.84
N ALA A 223 0.10 1.22 -6.66
CA ALA A 223 -1.12 1.16 -5.88
C ALA A 223 -1.43 2.51 -5.23
N LEU A 224 -2.72 2.81 -5.16
CA LEU A 224 -3.28 4.02 -4.58
C LEU A 224 -4.44 3.63 -3.66
N ASP A 225 -4.32 3.97 -2.37
CA ASP A 225 -5.44 3.89 -1.43
C ASP A 225 -6.09 5.27 -1.32
N ILE A 226 -7.38 5.35 -1.60
CA ILE A 226 -8.23 6.50 -1.29
C ILE A 226 -8.96 6.21 0.03
N VAL A 227 -8.82 7.11 0.99
CA VAL A 227 -9.34 7.01 2.35
C VAL A 227 -9.95 8.34 2.81
N GLY A 228 -10.43 8.41 4.05
CA GLY A 228 -10.96 9.63 4.64
C GLY A 228 -12.48 9.68 4.62
N GLY A 229 -13.04 10.77 4.10
CA GLY A 229 -14.49 10.94 3.89
C GLY A 229 -14.76 11.67 2.58
N ALA A 230 -15.99 11.61 2.06
CA ALA A 230 -16.31 12.08 0.71
C ALA A 230 -15.94 13.55 0.45
N MET A 231 -16.01 14.42 1.47
CA MET A 231 -15.71 15.85 1.33
C MET A 231 -14.22 16.19 1.42
N ARG A 232 -13.42 15.30 2.03
CA ARG A 232 -11.97 15.46 2.18
C ARG A 232 -11.31 14.08 2.03
N PRO A 233 -11.31 13.53 0.81
CA PRO A 233 -10.60 12.30 0.55
C PRO A 233 -9.09 12.54 0.69
N GLU A 234 -8.40 11.53 1.17
CA GLU A 234 -6.96 11.50 1.26
C GLU A 234 -6.44 10.28 0.49
N VAL A 235 -5.21 10.37 0.00
CA VAL A 235 -4.57 9.33 -0.79
C VAL A 235 -3.25 8.90 -0.20
N ILE A 236 -2.96 7.60 -0.33
CA ILE A 236 -1.67 7.00 0.03
C ILE A 236 -1.18 6.18 -1.16
N GLY A 237 0.03 6.49 -1.63
CA GLY A 237 0.65 5.81 -2.76
C GLY A 237 1.72 4.80 -2.34
N GLY A 238 1.83 3.71 -3.10
CA GLY A 238 2.94 2.77 -2.99
C GLY A 238 3.26 2.16 -4.35
N CYS A 239 4.50 1.71 -4.51
CA CYS A 239 4.87 0.91 -5.67
C CYS A 239 5.81 -0.23 -5.30
N ALA A 240 5.85 -1.26 -6.13
CA ALA A 240 6.81 -2.34 -6.04
C ALA A 240 7.45 -2.58 -7.40
N VAL A 241 8.76 -2.76 -7.40
CA VAL A 241 9.54 -2.91 -8.64
C VAL A 241 10.30 -4.22 -8.58
N ARG A 242 10.14 -5.05 -9.61
CA ARG A 242 10.90 -6.29 -9.81
C ARG A 242 12.05 -6.04 -10.77
N THR A 243 13.25 -6.36 -10.32
CA THR A 243 14.50 -6.26 -11.10
C THR A 243 15.29 -7.57 -11.01
N ALA A 244 16.11 -7.86 -12.02
CA ALA A 244 17.05 -8.98 -11.95
C ALA A 244 18.06 -8.74 -10.81
N ASP A 245 18.64 -7.54 -10.79
CA ASP A 245 19.65 -7.16 -9.81
C ASP A 245 19.08 -6.76 -8.46
N ARG A 246 19.94 -6.87 -7.45
CA ARG A 246 19.61 -6.46 -6.09
C ARG A 246 19.34 -4.94 -6.05
N PRO A 247 18.22 -4.51 -5.42
CA PRO A 247 17.92 -3.11 -5.23
C PRO A 247 19.05 -2.33 -4.56
N ALA A 248 19.34 -1.16 -5.11
CA ALA A 248 20.29 -0.23 -4.54
C ALA A 248 19.87 0.21 -3.13
N ALA A 249 20.78 0.88 -2.42
CA ALA A 249 20.39 1.48 -1.14
C ALA A 249 19.36 2.58 -1.39
N LYS A 250 19.64 3.55 -2.27
CA LYS A 250 18.74 4.68 -2.53
C LYS A 250 17.53 4.23 -3.36
N ALA A 251 16.46 5.03 -3.31
CA ALA A 251 15.31 4.82 -4.19
C ALA A 251 15.70 5.04 -5.66
N PRO A 252 15.05 4.35 -6.60
CA PRO A 252 15.41 4.41 -8.02
C PRO A 252 14.89 5.67 -8.73
N ALA A 253 13.90 6.36 -8.17
CA ALA A 253 13.32 7.59 -8.71
C ALA A 253 12.97 8.60 -7.60
N PRO A 254 12.82 9.90 -7.92
CA PRO A 254 12.23 10.90 -7.02
C PRO A 254 10.84 10.49 -6.54
N GLY A 255 10.39 11.05 -5.41
CA GLY A 255 9.07 10.71 -4.82
C GLY A 255 9.00 9.32 -4.16
N LEU A 256 10.00 8.45 -4.36
CA LEU A 256 10.04 7.11 -3.77
C LEU A 256 10.83 7.05 -2.47
N THR A 257 10.26 6.40 -1.45
CA THR A 257 10.93 6.11 -0.18
C THR A 257 11.02 4.60 0.07
N PRO A 258 12.23 4.01 0.20
CA PRO A 258 12.39 2.57 0.38
C PRO A 258 11.81 2.04 1.69
N GLN A 259 11.13 0.89 1.64
CA GLN A 259 10.52 0.24 2.80
C GLN A 259 11.46 -0.72 3.54
N TYR A 260 12.65 -0.23 3.91
CA TYR A 260 13.71 -1.10 4.42
C TYR A 260 13.27 -1.99 5.58
N GLY A 261 13.49 -3.30 5.44
CA GLY A 261 13.18 -4.32 6.44
C GLY A 261 11.68 -4.51 6.74
N ARG A 262 10.82 -4.02 5.84
CA ARG A 262 9.36 -4.22 5.87
C ARG A 262 8.79 -4.48 4.47
N HIS A 263 9.59 -5.02 3.57
CA HIS A 263 9.15 -5.25 2.19
C HIS A 263 8.04 -6.29 2.11
N ARG A 264 8.09 -7.37 2.89
CA ARG A 264 7.01 -8.38 2.86
C ARG A 264 5.67 -7.78 3.29
N PRO A 265 5.53 -7.16 4.49
CA PRO A 265 4.26 -6.52 4.87
C PRO A 265 3.82 -5.44 3.89
N ALA A 266 4.74 -4.66 3.32
CA ALA A 266 4.39 -3.62 2.35
C ALA A 266 3.84 -4.20 1.04
N LEU A 267 4.39 -5.31 0.55
CA LEU A 267 3.90 -6.03 -0.64
C LEU A 267 2.58 -6.76 -0.34
N GLU A 268 2.48 -7.43 0.82
CA GLU A 268 1.23 -8.06 1.27
C GLU A 268 0.10 -7.01 1.34
N ALA A 269 0.37 -5.85 1.95
CA ALA A 269 -0.57 -4.74 2.02
C ALA A 269 -0.86 -4.08 0.67
N MET A 270 -0.09 -4.35 -0.40
CA MET A 270 -0.33 -3.84 -1.76
C MET A 270 -1.22 -4.78 -2.58
N HIS A 271 -1.35 -6.03 -2.16
CA HIS A 271 -2.19 -7.02 -2.84
C HIS A 271 -3.63 -6.46 -3.02
N PRO A 272 -4.28 -6.64 -4.19
CA PRO A 272 -5.63 -6.09 -4.43
C PRO A 272 -6.66 -6.51 -3.37
N LEU A 273 -6.62 -7.78 -2.94
CA LEU A 273 -7.49 -8.33 -1.89
C LEU A 273 -7.10 -7.95 -0.44
N ALA A 274 -5.94 -7.33 -0.20
CA ALA A 274 -5.51 -7.02 1.16
C ALA A 274 -6.41 -5.99 1.82
N HIS A 275 -6.72 -6.16 3.10
CA HIS A 275 -7.51 -5.21 3.86
C HIS A 275 -6.62 -4.11 4.48
N GLU A 276 -5.35 -4.40 4.74
CA GLU A 276 -4.37 -3.46 5.27
C GLU A 276 -4.14 -2.28 4.32
N ARG A 277 -4.14 -1.06 4.87
CA ARG A 277 -3.80 0.15 4.11
C ARG A 277 -2.31 0.17 3.74
N LEU A 278 -2.01 0.85 2.64
CA LEU A 278 -0.64 1.18 2.27
C LEU A 278 0.01 2.01 3.38
N GLU A 279 1.32 1.81 3.57
CA GLU A 279 2.09 2.59 4.53
C GLU A 279 2.46 3.94 3.91
N GLY A 280 2.10 5.03 4.57
CA GLY A 280 2.43 6.38 4.12
C GLY A 280 1.76 7.45 4.95
N THR A 281 2.13 8.70 4.71
CA THR A 281 1.36 9.83 5.22
C THR A 281 0.27 10.13 4.19
N PRO A 282 -1.01 10.13 4.56
CA PRO A 282 -2.06 10.53 3.65
C PRO A 282 -1.84 11.96 3.14
N ALA A 283 -2.02 12.16 1.84
CA ALA A 283 -2.02 13.48 1.20
C ALA A 283 -3.45 13.84 0.80
N GLY A 284 -3.81 15.13 0.83
CA GLY A 284 -5.14 15.57 0.40
C GLY A 284 -5.38 15.26 -1.07
N PHE A 285 -6.59 14.81 -1.42
CA PHE A 285 -6.97 14.45 -2.78
C PHE A 285 -8.00 15.43 -3.35
N THR A 286 -7.69 16.04 -4.49
CA THR A 286 -8.58 17.01 -5.16
C THR A 286 -9.26 16.45 -6.40
N GLY A 287 -9.03 15.18 -6.77
CA GLY A 287 -9.69 14.54 -7.91
C GLY A 287 -9.11 14.85 -9.29
N ASN A 288 -8.66 16.08 -9.51
CA ASN A 288 -8.46 16.63 -10.86
C ASN A 288 -6.99 16.80 -11.30
N GLY A 289 -6.03 16.32 -10.51
CA GLY A 289 -4.60 16.50 -10.78
C GLY A 289 -3.78 15.22 -10.66
N LEU A 290 -4.44 14.07 -10.73
CA LEU A 290 -3.77 12.76 -10.73
C LEU A 290 -4.38 11.92 -11.85
N SER A 291 -3.56 11.57 -12.82
CA SER A 291 -3.94 10.72 -13.94
C SER A 291 -3.60 9.26 -13.65
N TRP A 292 -4.59 8.37 -13.79
CA TRP A 292 -4.37 6.93 -13.65
C TRP A 292 -4.72 6.21 -14.94
N THR A 293 -3.69 5.92 -15.73
CA THR A 293 -3.88 5.32 -17.04
C THR A 293 -4.19 3.83 -16.96
N VAL A 294 -5.01 3.35 -17.88
CA VAL A 294 -5.31 1.93 -18.08
C VAL A 294 -5.14 1.58 -19.55
N ASP A 295 -4.84 0.32 -19.84
CA ASP A 295 -4.80 -0.13 -21.23
C ASP A 295 -6.21 -0.08 -21.83
N VAL A 296 -6.35 0.67 -22.93
CA VAL A 296 -7.56 0.66 -23.75
C VAL A 296 -7.49 -0.60 -24.59
N ARG A 297 -8.45 -1.52 -24.40
CA ARG A 297 -8.54 -2.68 -25.26
C ARG A 297 -9.04 -2.24 -26.62
N GLU A 298 -8.26 -2.51 -27.67
CA GLU A 298 -8.61 -2.26 -29.07
C GLU A 298 -9.69 -3.25 -29.53
N THR A 299 -10.91 -3.09 -29.02
CA THR A 299 -12.09 -3.86 -29.46
C THR A 299 -13.28 -2.91 -29.53
N ASP A 300 -13.26 -2.00 -30.50
CA ASP A 300 -14.43 -1.50 -31.27
C ASP A 300 -14.01 -0.37 -32.23
N VAL A 301 -13.02 -0.62 -33.09
CA VAL A 301 -12.96 0.10 -34.36
C VAL A 301 -13.81 -0.70 -35.34
N PRO A 302 -14.99 -0.23 -35.77
CA PRO A 302 -15.68 -0.89 -36.88
C PRO A 302 -14.73 -0.87 -38.07
N GLN A 303 -14.25 -2.05 -38.48
CA GLN A 303 -13.56 -2.21 -39.75
C GLN A 303 -14.50 -1.67 -40.82
N ALA A 304 -14.20 -0.46 -41.32
CA ALA A 304 -14.84 0.06 -42.51
C ALA A 304 -14.55 -0.95 -43.62
N ALA A 305 -15.58 -1.69 -44.02
CA ALA A 305 -15.51 -2.64 -45.11
C ALA A 305 -15.15 -1.88 -46.39
N THR A 306 -13.88 -1.92 -46.77
CA THR A 306 -13.42 -1.47 -48.08
C THR A 306 -14.02 -2.42 -49.12
N ARG A 307 -15.22 -2.09 -49.62
CA ARG A 307 -15.76 -2.70 -50.84
C ARG A 307 -14.96 -2.17 -52.02
N THR A 308 -13.90 -2.87 -52.39
CA THR A 308 -13.34 -2.78 -53.74
C THR A 308 -14.30 -3.49 -54.70
N SER A 309 -15.05 -2.71 -55.48
CA SER A 309 -15.74 -3.18 -56.68
C SER A 309 -14.71 -3.37 -57.80
N PRO A 310 -14.79 -4.44 -58.60
CA PRO A 310 -13.93 -4.60 -59.76
C PRO A 310 -14.49 -3.80 -60.95
N ALA A 311 -13.60 -3.21 -61.72
CA ALA A 311 -13.78 -2.85 -63.12
C ALA A 311 -12.50 -3.21 -63.85
#